data_AF-A0A2J4QDG2-F1
#
_entry.id   AF-A0A2J4QDG2-F1
#
_cell.length_a   1.000
_cell.length_b   1.000
_cell.length_c   1.000
_cell.angle_alpha   90.00
_cell.angle_beta   90.00
_cell.angle_gamma   90.00
#
_symmetry.space_group_name_H-M   'P 1'
#
loop_
_entity.id
_entity.type
_entity.pdbx_description
1 polymer ?
#
loop_
_entity_poly.entity_id
_entity_poly.type
_entity_poly.pdbx_seq_one_letter_code
_entity_poly.pdbx_strand_id
1 'polypeptide(L)'
;MSDSILRLQSAAADVVIKTRPFAEIIYWGPHLSHFSPQDAASIARPVANGRLDVDSPVTLMAELGHGLFGAPGIEGHRQGLDASPMFTTTEVVQDGQNLTLLSEDAQAGLRLCSEIQLDSSGVLSVRHGLTNLRPQPWQVDRLAVTLPVAERAREVMAFHGRWIREFQPHRLTLEHDSFVLE
;
A
#
# COMPACT_ATOMS: atom_id res chain seq x y z
N MET A 1 -2.71 21.38 6.91
CA MET A 1 -1.39 20.98 6.39
C MET A 1 -1.64 20.50 4.97
N SER A 2 -0.94 21.02 3.97
CA SER A 2 -1.21 20.64 2.57
C SER A 2 -0.88 19.17 2.36
N ASP A 3 -1.82 18.40 1.81
CA ASP A 3 -1.56 17.06 1.30
C ASP A 3 -0.34 17.14 0.37
N SER A 4 0.74 16.45 0.72
CA SER A 4 1.93 16.38 -0.12
C SER A 4 1.74 15.22 -1.09
N ILE A 5 1.35 15.57 -2.31
CA ILE A 5 1.23 14.64 -3.44
C ILE A 5 2.58 14.59 -4.15
N LEU A 6 3.16 13.40 -4.26
CA LEU A 6 4.40 13.14 -5.00
C LEU A 6 4.12 12.25 -6.20
N ARG A 7 4.99 12.37 -7.21
CA ARG A 7 4.93 11.58 -8.44
C ARG A 7 6.26 10.89 -8.69
N LEU A 8 6.20 9.59 -8.92
CA LEU A 8 7.24 8.83 -9.61
C LEU A 8 6.76 8.60 -11.05
N GLN A 9 7.65 8.77 -12.03
CA GLN A 9 7.36 8.64 -13.46
C GLN A 9 8.48 7.89 -14.18
N SER A 10 8.08 7.20 -15.24
CA SER A 10 8.92 6.59 -16.26
C SER A 10 8.31 6.95 -17.63
N ALA A 11 8.91 6.48 -18.72
CA ALA A 11 8.32 6.66 -20.04
C ALA A 11 6.99 5.88 -20.21
N ALA A 12 6.77 4.81 -19.43
CA ALA A 12 5.62 3.92 -19.59
C ALA A 12 4.53 4.12 -18.53
N ALA A 13 4.91 4.52 -17.32
CA ALA A 13 4.03 4.51 -16.16
C ALA A 13 4.32 5.64 -15.19
N ASP A 14 3.28 6.02 -14.44
CA ASP A 14 3.35 6.92 -13.30
C ASP A 14 2.77 6.27 -12.05
N VAL A 15 3.33 6.65 -10.91
CA VAL A 15 2.83 6.34 -9.57
C VAL A 15 2.66 7.67 -8.84
N VAL A 16 1.43 7.97 -8.43
CA VAL A 16 1.12 9.18 -7.65
C VAL A 16 0.79 8.76 -6.23
N ILE A 17 1.48 9.38 -5.27
CA ILE A 17 1.42 9.02 -3.86
C ILE A 17 1.00 10.25 -3.06
N LYS A 18 -0.12 10.14 -2.32
CA LYS A 18 -0.43 11.06 -1.22
C LYS A 18 0.38 10.61 -0.02
N THR A 19 1.20 11.48 0.57
CA THR A 19 2.17 11.08 1.59
C THR A 19 1.76 11.37 3.02
N ARG A 20 0.73 12.22 3.23
CA ARG A 20 0.29 12.65 4.56
C ARG A 20 -1.24 12.65 4.66
N PRO A 21 -1.81 12.40 5.86
CA PRO A 21 -1.11 12.06 7.11
C PRO A 21 -0.51 10.63 7.11
N PHE A 22 -0.92 9.79 6.15
CA PHE A 22 -0.36 8.47 5.85
C PHE A 22 -0.09 8.38 4.34
N ALA A 23 0.68 7.39 3.92
CA ALA A 23 1.01 7.18 2.52
C ALA A 23 -0.02 6.31 1.81
N GLU A 24 -0.53 6.78 0.67
CA GLU A 24 -1.46 6.07 -0.21
C GLU A 24 -1.02 6.22 -1.67
N ILE A 25 -0.98 5.12 -2.41
CA ILE A 25 -0.86 5.18 -3.87
C ILE A 25 -2.26 5.47 -4.41
N ILE A 26 -2.47 6.70 -4.88
CA ILE A 26 -3.77 7.16 -5.40
C ILE A 26 -3.90 6.96 -6.92
N TYR A 27 -2.79 6.78 -7.61
CA TYR A 27 -2.75 6.40 -9.02
C TYR A 27 -1.54 5.52 -9.30
N TRP A 28 -1.75 4.44 -10.04
CA TRP A 28 -0.69 3.64 -10.63
C TRP A 28 -1.16 3.14 -12.00
N GLY A 29 -0.50 3.60 -13.06
CA GLY A 29 -0.95 3.30 -14.40
C GLY A 29 -0.08 3.93 -15.48
N PRO A 30 -0.60 4.03 -16.73
CA PRO A 30 0.10 4.64 -17.84
C PRO A 30 0.60 6.06 -17.53
N HIS A 31 1.68 6.47 -18.22
CA HIS A 31 2.25 7.80 -18.08
C HIS A 31 1.22 8.92 -18.31
N LEU A 32 1.17 9.89 -17.40
CA LEU A 32 0.30 11.05 -17.50
C LEU A 32 1.00 12.17 -18.29
N SER A 33 0.46 12.53 -19.44
CA SER A 33 1.00 13.63 -20.27
C SER A 33 0.89 14.99 -19.58
N HIS A 34 -0.09 15.15 -18.70
CA HIS A 34 -0.29 16.32 -17.86
C HIS A 34 -0.52 15.86 -16.42
N PHE A 35 0.22 16.45 -15.49
CA PHE A 35 0.10 16.15 -14.07
C PHE A 35 0.10 17.45 -13.27
N SER A 36 -0.95 17.66 -12.49
CA SER A 36 -0.97 18.63 -11.41
C SER A 36 -1.25 17.90 -10.09
N PRO A 37 -0.49 18.17 -9.01
CA PRO A 37 -0.84 17.70 -7.66
C PRO A 37 -2.27 18.02 -7.24
N GLN A 38 -2.85 19.10 -7.77
CA GLN A 38 -4.23 19.52 -7.46
C GLN A 38 -5.27 18.58 -8.07
N ASP A 39 -4.93 17.85 -9.13
CA ASP A 39 -5.83 16.90 -9.79
C ASP A 39 -6.17 15.72 -8.88
N ALA A 40 -5.37 15.46 -7.83
CA ALA A 40 -5.65 14.44 -6.83
C ALA A 40 -7.03 14.62 -6.16
N ALA A 41 -7.52 15.86 -6.05
CA ALA A 41 -8.85 16.12 -5.50
C ALA A 41 -9.99 15.57 -6.38
N SER A 42 -9.76 15.42 -7.69
CA SER A 42 -10.77 14.91 -8.64
C SER A 42 -10.99 13.40 -8.54
N ILE A 43 -10.03 12.67 -7.95
CA ILE A 43 -10.08 11.22 -7.75
C ILE A 43 -10.28 10.84 -6.27
N ALA A 44 -10.71 11.81 -5.45
CA ALA A 44 -11.06 11.55 -4.06
C ALA A 44 -12.23 10.56 -3.98
N ARG A 45 -12.12 9.58 -3.08
CA ARG A 45 -13.15 8.56 -2.88
C ARG A 45 -14.35 9.16 -2.13
N PRO A 46 -15.59 8.85 -2.53
CA PRO A 46 -16.76 9.22 -1.76
C PRO A 46 -16.86 8.35 -0.49
N VAL A 47 -17.53 8.88 0.53
CA VAL A 47 -17.90 8.08 1.72
C VAL A 47 -18.97 7.07 1.32
N ALA A 48 -18.70 5.79 1.51
CA ALA A 48 -19.62 4.72 1.16
C ALA A 48 -20.73 4.56 2.22
N ASN A 49 -21.95 4.25 1.76
CA ASN A 49 -23.07 3.98 2.65
C ASN A 49 -22.78 2.78 3.57
N GLY A 50 -23.14 2.88 4.85
CA GLY A 50 -22.93 1.79 5.83
C GLY A 50 -21.47 1.60 6.27
N ARG A 51 -20.60 2.57 6.00
CA ARG A 51 -19.23 2.66 6.53
C ARG A 51 -19.13 3.74 7.60
N LEU A 52 -17.91 4.07 8.03
CA LEU A 52 -17.64 5.25 8.85
C LEU A 52 -18.05 6.53 8.11
N ASP A 53 -18.34 7.61 8.84
CA ASP A 53 -18.68 8.92 8.28
C ASP A 53 -17.49 9.64 7.60
N VAL A 54 -16.42 8.90 7.28
CA VAL A 54 -15.20 9.35 6.62
C VAL A 54 -14.71 8.27 5.64
N ASP A 55 -13.92 8.65 4.64
CA ASP A 55 -13.25 7.70 3.76
C ASP A 55 -12.23 6.87 4.56
N SER A 56 -12.26 5.54 4.38
CA SER A 56 -11.26 4.64 4.94
C SER A 56 -10.10 4.52 3.95
N PRO A 57 -8.90 5.02 4.28
CA PRO A 57 -7.77 5.01 3.38
C PRO A 57 -7.27 3.59 3.10
N VAL A 58 -6.71 3.39 1.91
CA VAL A 58 -5.92 2.20 1.57
C VAL A 58 -4.46 2.62 1.62
N THR A 59 -3.91 2.62 2.83
CA THR A 59 -2.50 2.94 3.06
C THR A 59 -1.60 1.83 2.51
N LEU A 60 -0.28 2.02 2.60
CA LEU A 60 0.70 0.99 2.27
C LEU A 60 0.57 -0.28 3.12
N MET A 61 -0.04 -0.21 4.30
CA MET A 61 -0.27 -1.35 5.21
C MET A 61 -1.74 -1.74 5.37
N ALA A 62 -2.68 -1.04 4.71
CA ALA A 62 -4.12 -1.34 4.80
C ALA A 62 -4.59 -1.59 6.25
N GLU A 63 -4.22 -0.71 7.19
CA GLU A 63 -4.39 -0.97 8.61
C GLU A 63 -5.86 -1.06 9.01
N LEU A 64 -6.22 -2.10 9.77
CA LEU A 64 -7.58 -2.30 10.28
C LEU A 64 -8.04 -1.15 11.19
N GLY A 65 -7.10 -0.46 11.86
CA GLY A 65 -7.39 0.67 12.74
C GLY A 65 -8.11 1.84 12.03
N HIS A 66 -8.00 1.93 10.70
CA HIS A 66 -8.66 2.95 9.88
C HIS A 66 -10.08 2.56 9.43
N GLY A 67 -10.64 1.48 9.98
CA GLY A 67 -11.96 0.96 9.60
C GLY A 67 -11.98 0.26 8.23
N LEU A 68 -10.80 -0.12 7.72
CA LEU A 68 -10.70 -0.97 6.54
C LEU A 68 -11.06 -2.41 6.93
N PHE A 69 -11.93 -3.03 6.13
CA PHE A 69 -12.30 -4.44 6.28
C PHE A 69 -11.68 -5.21 5.14
N GLY A 70 -10.66 -6.01 5.42
CA GLY A 70 -9.88 -6.75 4.44
C GLY A 70 -8.67 -7.43 5.07
N ALA A 71 -7.75 -7.92 4.24
CA ALA A 71 -6.48 -8.48 4.69
C ALA A 71 -5.45 -7.35 4.89
N PRO A 72 -5.05 -7.03 6.13
CA PRO A 72 -4.09 -5.96 6.38
C PRO A 72 -2.69 -6.34 5.85
N GLY A 73 -1.87 -5.35 5.58
CA GLY A 73 -0.45 -5.53 5.27
C GLY A 73 0.40 -5.90 6.48
N ILE A 74 -0.08 -5.58 7.70
CA ILE A 74 0.62 -5.85 8.95
C ILE A 74 -0.30 -6.58 9.94
N GLU A 75 0.19 -7.67 10.50
CA GLU A 75 -0.46 -8.39 11.60
C GLU A 75 0.60 -8.79 12.62
N GLY A 76 0.21 -8.78 13.89
CA GLY A 76 1.10 -9.09 15.00
C GLY A 76 0.60 -8.46 16.28
N HIS A 77 1.36 -8.66 17.36
CA HIS A 77 0.95 -8.15 18.67
C HIS A 77 2.09 -8.17 19.69
N ARG A 78 1.85 -7.49 20.80
CA ARG A 78 2.64 -7.56 22.03
C ARG A 78 1.83 -8.24 23.12
N GLN A 79 1.90 -9.56 23.18
CA GLN A 79 1.12 -10.37 24.13
C GLN A 79 -0.39 -10.01 24.11
N GLY A 80 -0.98 -9.91 22.91
CA GLY A 80 -2.39 -9.52 22.73
C GLY A 80 -2.68 -8.02 22.77
N LEU A 81 -1.69 -7.16 23.03
CA LEU A 81 -1.79 -5.70 22.94
C LEU A 81 -1.17 -5.19 21.62
N ASP A 82 -1.39 -3.92 21.29
CA ASP A 82 -0.76 -3.23 20.15
C ASP A 82 -0.97 -3.95 18.79
N ALA A 83 -2.13 -4.60 18.61
CA ALA A 83 -2.40 -5.47 17.47
C ALA A 83 -2.97 -4.77 16.22
N SER A 84 -3.37 -3.50 16.36
CA SER A 84 -3.96 -2.70 15.28
C SER A 84 -3.17 -1.41 15.11
N PRO A 85 -1.91 -1.47 14.64
CA PRO A 85 -1.10 -0.27 14.50
C PRO A 85 -1.71 0.71 13.50
N MET A 86 -1.53 2.00 13.72
CA MET A 86 -1.93 3.08 12.81
C MET A 86 -0.73 4.01 12.59
N PHE A 87 -0.12 3.91 11.41
CA PHE A 87 1.08 4.66 11.11
C PHE A 87 0.77 6.07 10.62
N THR A 88 1.41 7.07 11.22
CA THR A 88 1.41 8.45 10.72
C THR A 88 2.76 8.75 10.08
N THR A 89 2.77 9.26 8.85
CA THR A 89 3.99 9.65 8.14
C THR A 89 4.71 10.77 8.88
N THR A 90 5.93 10.52 9.31
CA THR A 90 6.80 11.48 9.98
C THR A 90 7.77 12.12 8.99
N GLU A 91 8.37 11.33 8.09
CA GLU A 91 9.38 11.78 7.13
C GLU A 91 9.06 11.31 5.70
N VAL A 92 9.42 12.16 4.72
CA VAL A 92 9.27 11.89 3.30
C VAL A 92 10.53 12.37 2.59
N VAL A 93 11.24 11.48 1.92
CA VAL A 93 12.44 11.79 1.15
C VAL A 93 12.29 11.23 -0.26
N GLN A 94 12.29 12.11 -1.25
CA GLN A 94 12.33 11.73 -2.66
C GLN A 94 13.70 12.03 -3.24
N ASP A 95 14.33 11.02 -3.85
CA ASP A 95 15.56 11.14 -4.63
C ASP A 95 15.32 10.60 -6.04
N GLY A 96 15.08 11.50 -6.98
CA GLY A 96 14.66 11.16 -8.34
C GLY A 96 13.39 10.31 -8.36
N GLN A 97 13.54 9.06 -8.81
CA GLN A 97 12.44 8.09 -8.90
C GLN A 97 12.37 7.11 -7.73
N ASN A 98 13.06 7.42 -6.64
CA ASN A 98 13.02 6.70 -5.38
C ASN A 98 12.31 7.55 -4.32
N LEU A 99 11.41 6.95 -3.56
CA LEU A 99 10.68 7.57 -2.48
C LEU A 99 10.84 6.72 -1.21
N THR A 100 11.36 7.32 -0.15
CA THR A 100 11.45 6.74 1.18
C THR A 100 10.52 7.48 2.12
N LEU A 101 9.67 6.72 2.82
CA LEU A 101 8.69 7.20 3.78
C LEU A 101 9.00 6.57 5.14
N LEU A 102 9.13 7.39 6.18
CA LEU A 102 9.10 6.91 7.55
C LEU A 102 7.75 7.27 8.16
N SER A 103 7.12 6.27 8.78
CA SER A 103 5.85 6.43 9.48
C SER A 103 5.93 5.75 10.83
N GLU A 104 5.27 6.31 11.84
CA GLU A 104 5.31 5.80 13.21
C GLU A 104 3.91 5.66 13.79
N ASP A 105 3.74 4.61 14.59
CA ASP A 105 2.67 4.49 15.56
C ASP A 105 3.28 4.65 16.95
N ALA A 106 3.01 5.78 17.60
CA ALA A 106 3.53 6.08 18.93
C ALA A 106 2.92 5.20 20.04
N GLN A 107 1.67 4.76 19.86
CA GLN A 107 0.95 3.91 20.81
C GLN A 107 1.53 2.49 20.79
N ALA A 108 1.54 1.85 19.62
CA ALA A 108 2.14 0.52 19.45
C ALA A 108 3.68 0.54 19.62
N GLY A 109 4.29 1.72 19.42
CA GLY A 109 5.73 1.93 19.46
C GLY A 109 6.42 1.23 18.30
N LEU A 110 5.91 1.42 17.09
CA LEU A 110 6.40 0.80 15.86
C LEU A 110 6.78 1.89 14.85
N ARG A 111 7.83 1.64 14.07
CA ARG A 111 8.20 2.44 12.90
C ARG A 111 8.15 1.60 11.64
N LEU A 112 7.44 2.09 10.64
CA LEU A 112 7.42 1.57 9.29
C LEU A 112 8.32 2.44 8.40
N CYS A 113 9.28 1.81 7.75
CA CYS A 113 10.02 2.39 6.62
C CYS A 113 9.45 1.80 5.34
N SER A 114 9.00 2.64 4.41
CA SER A 114 8.54 2.21 3.08
C SER A 114 9.41 2.82 2.01
N GLU A 115 9.96 1.98 1.15
CA GLU A 115 10.81 2.36 0.03
C GLU A 115 10.08 1.99 -1.26
N ILE A 116 9.86 2.97 -2.13
CA ILE A 116 9.13 2.85 -3.38
C ILE A 116 10.02 3.39 -4.50
N GLN A 117 10.33 2.56 -5.48
CA GLN A 117 11.17 2.93 -6.61
C GLN A 117 10.46 2.59 -7.91
N LEU A 118 10.40 3.55 -8.83
CA LEU A 118 10.00 3.31 -10.20
C LEU A 118 11.22 3.41 -11.10
N ASP A 119 11.60 2.31 -11.75
CA ASP A 119 12.73 2.34 -12.67
C ASP A 119 12.36 2.91 -14.06
N SER A 120 13.37 3.13 -14.90
CA SER A 120 13.19 3.67 -16.24
C SER A 120 12.43 2.74 -17.20
N SER A 121 12.34 1.44 -16.89
CA SER A 121 11.55 0.46 -17.65
C SER A 121 10.06 0.46 -17.26
N GLY A 122 9.70 1.14 -16.18
CA GLY A 122 8.34 1.22 -15.65
C GLY A 122 8.03 0.14 -14.61
N VAL A 123 9.03 -0.58 -14.10
CA VAL A 123 8.85 -1.55 -13.02
C VAL A 123 8.87 -0.83 -11.67
N LEU A 124 7.81 -1.06 -10.88
CA LEU A 124 7.67 -0.56 -9.52
C LEU A 124 8.23 -1.59 -8.53
N SER A 125 9.25 -1.21 -7.77
CA SER A 125 9.79 -1.98 -6.65
C SER A 125 9.34 -1.35 -5.34
N VAL A 126 8.81 -2.16 -4.42
CA VAL A 126 8.37 -1.71 -3.09
C VAL A 126 8.96 -2.61 -2.03
N ARG A 127 9.48 -2.00 -0.96
CA ARG A 127 10.00 -2.69 0.22
C ARG A 127 9.50 -2.00 1.48
N HIS A 128 9.17 -2.81 2.48
CA HIS A 128 8.83 -2.33 3.81
C HIS A 128 9.81 -2.88 4.85
N GLY A 129 10.15 -2.06 5.83
CA GLY A 129 10.89 -2.45 7.01
C GLY A 129 10.13 -2.03 8.26
N LEU A 130 9.98 -2.94 9.22
CA LEU A 130 9.31 -2.68 10.49
C LEU A 130 10.34 -2.68 11.62
N THR A 131 10.36 -1.62 12.42
CA THR A 131 11.22 -1.50 13.61
C THR A 131 10.36 -1.40 14.86
N ASN A 132 10.58 -2.29 15.82
CA ASN A 132 10.00 -2.18 17.16
C ASN A 132 10.81 -1.17 18.00
N LEU A 133 10.16 -0.10 18.44
CA LEU A 133 10.78 0.99 19.21
C LEU A 133 10.67 0.78 20.74
N ARG A 134 10.05 -0.33 21.18
CA ARG A 134 9.88 -0.68 22.59
C ARG A 134 10.80 -1.84 22.98
N PRO A 135 11.24 -1.93 24.26
CA PRO A 135 12.07 -3.03 24.73
C PRO A 135 11.39 -4.40 24.68
N GLN A 136 10.08 -4.45 24.90
CA GLN A 136 9.31 -5.69 24.85
C GLN A 136 9.25 -6.22 23.41
N PRO A 137 9.22 -7.55 23.18
CA PRO A 137 9.06 -8.09 21.84
C PRO A 137 7.67 -7.77 21.29
N TRP A 138 7.61 -7.46 20.00
CA TRP A 138 6.37 -7.41 19.22
C TRP A 138 6.46 -8.57 18.21
N GLN A 139 5.53 -9.52 18.31
CA GLN A 139 5.45 -10.66 17.41
C GLN A 139 4.89 -10.20 16.08
N VAL A 140 5.58 -10.53 14.98
CA VAL A 140 5.09 -10.28 13.62
C VAL A 140 4.43 -11.57 13.14
N ASP A 141 3.13 -11.50 12.86
CA ASP A 141 2.39 -12.61 12.25
C ASP A 141 2.33 -12.43 10.72
N ARG A 142 2.31 -11.18 10.23
CA ARG A 142 2.36 -10.83 8.80
C ARG A 142 3.03 -9.48 8.57
N LEU A 143 3.82 -9.41 7.51
CA LEU A 143 4.32 -8.16 6.91
C LEU A 143 4.32 -8.33 5.38
N ALA A 144 3.37 -7.67 4.72
CA ALA A 144 3.11 -7.80 3.29
C ALA A 144 3.10 -6.43 2.60
N VAL A 145 3.47 -6.42 1.32
CA VAL A 145 3.35 -5.24 0.46
C VAL A 145 1.89 -5.13 0.01
N THR A 146 1.26 -3.99 0.26
CA THR A 146 -0.10 -3.69 -0.22
C THR A 146 -0.03 -2.71 -1.39
N LEU A 147 -0.63 -3.07 -2.52
CA LEU A 147 -0.70 -2.22 -3.71
C LEU A 147 -2.15 -2.13 -4.21
N PRO A 148 -2.60 -0.96 -4.68
CA PRO A 148 -3.90 -0.84 -5.31
C PRO A 148 -3.91 -1.58 -6.64
N VAL A 149 -5.03 -2.21 -6.95
CA VAL A 149 -5.31 -2.78 -8.27
C VAL A 149 -6.14 -1.78 -9.06
N ALA A 150 -5.86 -1.64 -10.35
CA ALA A 150 -6.64 -0.78 -11.23
C ALA A 150 -8.10 -1.26 -11.28
N GLU A 151 -9.06 -0.33 -11.21
CA GLU A 151 -10.51 -0.65 -11.23
C GLU A 151 -10.93 -1.47 -12.47
N ARG A 152 -10.23 -1.28 -13.59
CA ARG A 152 -10.45 -2.01 -14.84
C ARG A 152 -9.91 -3.45 -14.84
N ALA A 153 -9.24 -3.89 -13.77
CA ALA A 153 -8.74 -5.26 -13.67
C ALA A 153 -9.93 -6.22 -13.56
N ARG A 154 -9.99 -7.19 -14.48
CA ARG A 154 -11.09 -8.17 -14.57
C ARG A 154 -10.64 -9.60 -14.37
N GLU A 155 -9.39 -9.89 -14.63
CA GLU A 155 -8.84 -11.23 -14.53
C GLU A 155 -7.53 -11.19 -13.76
N VAL A 156 -7.29 -12.24 -12.99
CA VAL A 156 -5.99 -12.53 -12.39
C VAL A 156 -5.44 -13.78 -13.06
N MET A 157 -4.15 -13.76 -13.37
CA MET A 157 -3.41 -14.95 -13.78
C MET A 157 -2.41 -15.30 -12.68
N ALA A 158 -2.50 -16.53 -12.22
CA ALA A 158 -1.53 -17.17 -11.35
C ALA A 158 -0.80 -18.28 -12.11
N PHE A 159 0.35 -18.68 -11.59
CA PHE A 159 1.07 -19.86 -12.06
C PHE A 159 1.10 -20.87 -10.94
N HIS A 160 0.57 -22.07 -11.19
CA HIS A 160 0.65 -23.19 -10.25
C HIS A 160 1.25 -24.41 -10.95
N GLY A 161 1.38 -25.52 -10.25
CA GLY A 161 1.84 -26.74 -10.88
C GLY A 161 2.14 -27.83 -9.89
N ARG A 162 2.84 -28.83 -10.38
CA ARG A 162 3.46 -29.89 -9.56
C ARG A 162 4.80 -30.23 -10.19
N TRP A 163 5.62 -31.00 -9.48
CA TRP A 163 6.82 -31.57 -10.07
C TRP A 163 6.50 -32.20 -11.44
N ILE A 164 7.36 -31.97 -12.43
CA ILE A 164 7.23 -32.35 -13.86
C ILE A 164 6.08 -31.68 -14.63
N ARG A 165 5.39 -30.69 -14.04
CA ARG A 165 4.33 -29.85 -14.64
C ARG A 165 4.24 -28.48 -13.95
N GLU A 166 5.37 -27.79 -13.84
CA GLU A 166 5.52 -26.50 -13.21
C GLU A 166 4.96 -25.34 -14.06
N PHE A 167 4.68 -24.19 -13.44
CA PHE A 167 4.30 -22.93 -14.09
C PHE A 167 3.12 -23.00 -15.07
N GLN A 168 2.11 -23.82 -14.77
CA GLN A 168 0.87 -23.84 -15.53
C GLN A 168 0.07 -22.55 -15.29
N PRO A 169 -0.35 -21.85 -16.35
CA PRO A 169 -1.13 -20.64 -16.21
C PRO A 169 -2.55 -20.99 -15.76
N HIS A 170 -3.03 -20.25 -14.76
CA HIS A 170 -4.37 -20.37 -14.22
C HIS A 170 -4.98 -18.98 -14.21
N ARG A 171 -6.01 -18.77 -15.02
CA ARG A 171 -6.66 -17.48 -15.19
C ARG A 171 -8.07 -17.55 -14.62
N LEU A 172 -8.42 -16.56 -13.80
CA LEU A 172 -9.71 -16.43 -13.15
C LEU A 172 -10.24 -15.03 -13.33
N THR A 173 -11.56 -14.89 -13.38
CA THR A 173 -12.23 -13.59 -13.24
C THR A 173 -12.14 -13.14 -11.78
N LEU A 174 -11.80 -11.87 -11.57
CA LEU A 174 -11.85 -11.23 -10.26
C LEU A 174 -13.30 -10.90 -9.93
N GLU A 175 -13.90 -11.72 -9.07
CA GLU A 175 -15.25 -11.52 -8.51
C GLU A 175 -15.17 -10.76 -7.17
N HIS A 176 -16.32 -10.44 -6.59
CA HIS A 176 -16.40 -9.89 -5.24
C HIS A 176 -16.02 -10.96 -4.20
N ASP A 177 -14.71 -11.13 -3.96
CA ASP A 177 -14.11 -11.92 -2.87
C ASP A 177 -12.57 -11.74 -2.92
N SER A 178 -11.84 -12.65 -2.29
CA SER A 178 -10.39 -12.78 -2.37
C SER A 178 -9.97 -13.97 -3.23
N PHE A 179 -8.83 -13.82 -3.90
CA PHE A 179 -8.09 -14.94 -4.49
C PHE A 179 -6.74 -15.03 -3.78
N VAL A 180 -6.43 -16.21 -3.24
CA VAL A 180 -5.21 -16.45 -2.47
C VAL A 180 -4.47 -17.64 -3.06
N LEU A 181 -3.15 -17.48 -3.22
CA LEU A 181 -2.22 -18.54 -3.60
C LEU A 181 -1.06 -18.52 -2.59
N GLU A 182 -0.80 -19.67 -1.97
CA GLU A 182 0.26 -19.89 -0.97
C GLU A 182 1.28 -20.93 -1.45
#